data_AF-A0A7L3HT34-F1
#
_entry.id   AF-A0A7L3HT34-F1
#
_cell.length_a   1.000
_cell.length_b   1.000
_cell.length_c   1.000
_cell.angle_alpha   90.00
_cell.angle_beta   90.00
_cell.angle_gamma   90.00
#
_symmetry.space_group_name_H-M   'P 1'
#
loop_
_entity.id
_entity.type
_entity.pdbx_description
1 polymer ?
#
loop_
_entity_poly.entity_id
_entity_poly.type
_entity_poly.pdbx_seq_one_letter_code
_entity_poly.pdbx_strand_id
1 'polypeptide(L)'
;PPMILLLEQAIPQHSWCIPFSVDGNPVPSIQWLFNGTALVEGLYIHTLIMEYEHNSTILHGCLQLNRPTHVNNGNYTLLVRNALGSASRSVQGRFMDNPFSFSPEEPIPGRCQMGAAWPCPCCHQVSVAVALAVFACLSLSVMLILLNKCGRRSKFGINR
;
A
#
# COMPACT_ATOMS: atom_id res chain seq x y z
N PRO A 1 31.16 -5.12 40.05
CA PRO A 1 30.20 -5.93 39.24
C PRO A 1 29.49 -5.00 38.24
N PRO A 2 29.17 -5.45 37.01
CA PRO A 2 28.42 -4.60 36.06
C PRO A 2 26.98 -4.38 36.56
N MET A 3 26.45 -3.18 36.36
CA MET A 3 25.09 -2.80 36.73
C MET A 3 24.44 -2.06 35.57
N ILE A 4 23.25 -2.50 35.16
CA ILE A 4 22.44 -1.81 34.16
C ILE A 4 21.72 -0.66 34.87
N LEU A 5 22.04 0.58 34.47
CA LEU A 5 21.47 1.79 35.09
C LEU A 5 20.10 2.16 34.51
N LEU A 6 19.87 1.85 33.23
CA LEU A 6 18.64 2.16 32.51
C LEU A 6 18.47 1.19 31.33
N LEU A 7 17.25 0.71 31.14
CA LEU A 7 16.82 -0.04 29.96
C LEU A 7 15.39 0.39 29.64
N GLU A 8 15.19 0.99 28.47
CA GLU A 8 13.90 1.52 28.04
C GLU A 8 13.19 0.59 27.05
N GLN A 9 11.92 0.90 26.78
CA GLN A 9 11.17 0.23 25.73
C GLN A 9 11.68 0.64 24.34
N ALA A 10 11.40 -0.20 23.34
CA ALA A 10 11.77 0.09 21.96
C ALA A 10 11.10 1.40 21.47
N ILE A 11 11.91 2.29 20.89
CA ILE A 11 11.43 3.54 20.28
C ILE A 11 11.27 3.31 18.78
N PRO A 12 10.10 3.56 18.19
CA PRO A 12 9.91 3.43 16.74
C PRO A 12 10.75 4.47 16.00
N GLN A 13 11.63 4.01 15.11
CA GLN A 13 12.43 4.86 14.23
C GLN A 13 11.85 4.81 12.82
N HIS A 14 11.64 5.98 12.21
CA HIS A 14 11.22 6.07 10.81
C HIS A 14 12.46 6.04 9.90
N SER A 15 13.11 4.89 9.81
CA SER A 15 14.21 4.66 8.89
C SER A 15 13.76 3.83 7.69
N TRP A 16 14.12 4.27 6.49
CA TRP A 16 13.88 3.55 5.25
C TRP A 16 15.19 3.01 4.69
N CYS A 17 15.07 1.94 3.92
CA CYS A 17 16.17 1.27 3.26
C CYS A 17 15.85 0.99 1.80
N ILE A 18 16.70 1.46 0.88
CA ILE A 18 16.71 0.98 -0.52
C ILE A 18 17.82 -0.09 -0.62
N PRO A 19 17.47 -1.38 -0.56
CA PRO A 19 18.46 -2.45 -0.57
C PRO A 19 19.09 -2.63 -1.95
N PHE A 20 20.35 -3.02 -1.98
CA PHE A 20 21.06 -3.37 -3.20
C PHE A 20 22.06 -4.51 -2.99
N SER A 21 22.36 -5.19 -4.09
CA SER A 21 23.42 -6.19 -4.20
C SER A 21 24.23 -5.88 -5.45
N VAL A 22 25.55 -5.82 -5.30
CA VAL A 22 26.46 -5.49 -6.40
C VAL A 22 27.55 -6.53 -6.43
N ASP A 23 27.80 -7.09 -7.61
CA ASP A 23 28.90 -8.02 -7.83
C ASP A 23 30.01 -7.34 -8.66
N GLY A 24 31.27 -7.61 -8.34
CA GLY A 24 32.40 -7.13 -9.12
C GLY A 24 33.75 -7.41 -8.48
N ASN A 25 34.72 -7.81 -9.32
CA ASN A 25 36.13 -7.99 -8.94
C ASN A 25 37.03 -7.30 -9.97
N PRO A 26 37.80 -6.24 -9.63
CA PRO A 26 37.93 -5.62 -8.31
C PRO A 26 36.64 -5.02 -7.76
N VAL A 27 36.56 -4.86 -6.42
CA VAL A 27 35.38 -4.32 -5.72
C VAL A 27 34.98 -2.97 -6.35
N PRO A 28 33.72 -2.81 -6.80
CA PRO A 28 33.30 -1.59 -7.46
C PRO A 28 33.05 -0.45 -6.48
N SER A 29 33.34 0.76 -6.93
CA SER A 29 32.88 1.99 -6.28
C SER A 29 31.37 2.16 -6.48
N ILE A 30 30.70 2.71 -5.46
CA ILE A 30 29.25 2.95 -5.43
C ILE A 30 28.98 4.45 -5.40
N GLN A 31 28.05 4.90 -6.23
CA GLN A 31 27.55 6.28 -6.26
C GLN A 31 26.04 6.27 -6.50
N TRP A 32 25.36 7.32 -6.07
CA TRP A 32 23.93 7.46 -6.25
C TRP A 32 23.58 8.71 -7.04
N LEU A 33 22.53 8.62 -7.85
CA LEU A 33 21.81 9.78 -8.39
C LEU A 33 20.41 9.84 -7.78
N PHE A 34 19.93 11.05 -7.54
CA PHE A 34 18.54 11.36 -7.23
C PHE A 34 17.97 12.24 -8.34
N ASN A 35 16.93 11.76 -9.02
CA ASN A 35 16.31 12.41 -10.18
C ASN A 35 17.34 12.83 -11.25
N GLY A 36 18.34 11.98 -11.50
CA GLY A 36 19.41 12.21 -12.49
C GLY A 36 20.55 13.12 -12.02
N THR A 37 20.47 13.71 -10.83
CA THR A 37 21.53 14.54 -10.24
C THR A 37 22.31 13.75 -9.18
N ALA A 38 23.60 14.05 -8.98
CA ALA A 38 24.41 13.35 -7.98
C ALA A 38 23.80 13.53 -6.58
N LEU A 39 23.53 12.41 -5.91
CA LEU A 39 23.04 12.41 -4.53
C LEU A 39 24.21 12.64 -3.58
N VAL A 40 24.14 13.71 -2.80
CA VAL A 40 25.13 14.00 -1.76
C VAL A 40 24.74 13.27 -0.49
N GLU A 41 25.58 12.32 -0.07
CA GLU A 41 25.39 11.61 1.18
C GLU A 41 25.74 12.48 2.40
N GLY A 42 25.10 12.19 3.53
CA GLY A 42 25.27 12.89 4.79
C GLY A 42 24.61 12.15 5.95
N LEU A 43 24.30 12.86 7.03
CA LEU A 43 23.80 12.23 8.26
C LEU A 43 22.45 11.52 8.08
N TYR A 44 21.57 12.05 7.22
CA TYR A 44 20.21 11.57 7.03
C TYR A 44 20.06 10.60 5.87
N ILE A 45 20.93 10.69 4.86
CA ILE A 45 20.91 9.82 3.69
C ILE A 45 22.34 9.36 3.44
N HIS A 46 22.61 8.07 3.63
CA HIS A 46 23.94 7.51 3.43
C HIS A 46 23.88 6.03 3.05
N THR A 47 24.92 5.56 2.39
CA THR A 47 25.08 4.17 2.03
C THR A 47 25.66 3.38 3.21
N LEU A 48 24.95 2.33 3.63
CA LEU A 48 25.39 1.37 4.62
C LEU A 48 25.71 0.04 3.93
N ILE A 49 26.95 -0.43 4.05
CA ILE A 49 27.35 -1.77 3.60
C ILE A 49 27.10 -2.73 4.76
N MET A 50 26.24 -3.72 4.56
CA MET A 50 25.78 -4.59 5.66
C MET A 50 26.68 -5.81 5.85
N GLU A 51 27.12 -6.44 4.75
CA GLU A 51 27.86 -7.69 4.85
C GLU A 51 28.92 -7.79 3.75
N TYR A 52 30.11 -8.18 4.17
CA TYR A 52 31.22 -8.57 3.29
C TYR A 52 31.52 -10.03 3.59
N GLU A 53 30.99 -10.93 2.77
CA GLU A 53 31.30 -12.34 2.88
C GLU A 53 32.72 -12.59 2.33
N HIS A 54 33.61 -13.15 3.14
CA HIS A 54 35.06 -13.20 2.87
C HIS A 54 35.45 -13.90 1.55
N ASN A 55 34.58 -14.74 1.00
CA ASN A 55 34.78 -15.49 -0.25
C ASN A 55 33.81 -15.07 -1.36
N SER A 56 33.06 -13.99 -1.18
CA SER A 56 32.09 -13.49 -2.15
C SER A 56 32.60 -12.19 -2.78
N THR A 57 32.37 -12.05 -4.08
CA THR A 57 32.53 -10.78 -4.79
C THR A 57 31.26 -9.92 -4.72
N ILE A 58 30.20 -10.45 -4.11
CA ILE A 58 28.92 -9.78 -3.92
C ILE A 58 28.97 -8.94 -2.66
N LEU A 59 28.67 -7.66 -2.82
CA LEU A 59 28.52 -6.70 -1.76
C LEU A 59 27.03 -6.38 -1.57
N HIS A 60 26.56 -6.54 -0.33
CA HIS A 60 25.20 -6.21 0.06
C HIS A 60 25.18 -4.91 0.86
N GLY A 61 24.25 -4.03 0.51
CA GLY A 61 24.12 -2.75 1.18
C GLY A 61 22.75 -2.14 1.04
N CYS A 62 22.64 -0.95 1.59
CA CYS A 62 21.40 -0.19 1.60
C CYS A 62 21.71 1.30 1.52
N LEU A 63 20.96 2.04 0.69
CA LEU A 63 20.85 3.49 0.87
C LEU A 63 19.85 3.74 2.00
N GLN A 64 20.37 4.13 3.16
CA GLN A 64 19.57 4.40 4.34
C GLN A 64 19.06 5.84 4.30
N LEU A 65 17.77 6.02 4.57
CA LEU A 65 17.14 7.34 4.71
C LEU A 65 16.49 7.44 6.10
N ASN A 66 16.95 8.38 6.92
CA ASN A 66 16.40 8.64 8.24
C ASN A 66 15.34 9.74 8.18
N ARG A 67 14.09 9.40 8.52
CA ARG A 67 12.92 10.28 8.49
C ARG A 67 12.73 11.01 7.14
N PRO A 68 12.72 10.30 6.00
CA PRO A 68 12.44 10.92 4.70
C PRO A 68 11.02 11.48 4.66
N THR A 69 10.82 12.54 3.89
CA THR A 69 9.51 13.16 3.63
C THR A 69 9.17 13.11 2.15
N HIS A 70 8.05 13.72 1.74
CA HIS A 70 7.62 13.74 0.34
C HIS A 70 8.66 14.39 -0.60
N VAL A 71 9.54 15.28 -0.10
CA VAL A 71 10.62 15.89 -0.89
C VAL A 71 11.70 14.89 -1.29
N ASN A 72 11.80 13.77 -0.58
CA ASN A 72 12.71 12.68 -0.89
C ASN A 72 12.08 11.70 -1.90
N ASN A 73 10.83 11.87 -2.29
CA ASN A 73 10.23 11.04 -3.33
C ASN A 73 10.90 11.34 -4.67
N GLY A 74 11.24 10.29 -5.41
CA GLY A 74 11.90 10.44 -6.70
C GLY A 74 12.57 9.17 -7.18
N ASN A 75 13.26 9.27 -8.30
CA ASN A 75 13.98 8.17 -8.90
C ASN A 75 15.41 8.12 -8.35
N TYR A 76 15.75 7.01 -7.70
CA TYR A 76 17.08 6.74 -7.15
C TYR A 76 17.83 5.80 -8.09
N THR A 77 18.98 6.25 -8.61
CA THR A 77 19.82 5.44 -9.50
C THR A 77 21.12 5.07 -8.81
N LEU A 78 21.35 3.77 -8.63
CA LEU A 78 22.63 3.22 -8.19
C LEU A 78 23.57 3.15 -9.39
N LEU A 79 24.75 3.72 -9.26
CA LEU A 79 25.86 3.67 -10.21
C LEU A 79 27.01 2.88 -9.59
N VAL A 80 27.52 1.89 -10.32
CA VAL A 80 28.65 1.06 -9.86
C VAL A 80 29.75 1.05 -10.92
N ARG A 81 31.00 1.20 -10.50
CA ARG A 81 32.16 1.29 -11.41
C ARG A 81 33.40 0.62 -10.84
N ASN A 82 34.09 -0.16 -11.66
CA ASN A 82 35.44 -0.68 -11.40
C ASN A 82 36.33 -0.56 -12.64
N ALA A 83 37.54 -1.12 -12.59
CA ALA A 83 38.49 -1.08 -13.71
C ALA A 83 38.01 -1.84 -14.96
N LEU A 84 37.06 -2.75 -14.84
CA LEU A 84 36.54 -3.58 -15.93
C LEU A 84 35.27 -3.00 -16.58
N GLY A 85 34.58 -2.08 -15.90
CA GLY A 85 33.40 -1.45 -16.47
C GLY A 85 32.50 -0.73 -15.46
N SER A 86 31.26 -0.51 -15.88
CA SER A 86 30.25 0.20 -15.09
C SER A 86 28.86 -0.39 -15.30
N ALA A 87 28.02 -0.36 -14.26
CA ALA A 87 26.61 -0.71 -14.35
C ALA A 87 25.75 0.35 -13.65
N SER A 88 24.46 0.40 -13.98
CA SER A 88 23.51 1.26 -13.29
C SER A 88 22.12 0.64 -13.22
N ARG A 89 21.36 0.97 -12.16
CA ARG A 89 19.97 0.56 -12.00
C ARG A 89 19.20 1.61 -11.23
N SER A 90 17.94 1.83 -11.61
CA SER A 90 17.07 2.83 -11.00
C SER A 90 15.86 2.21 -10.29
N VAL A 91 15.38 2.87 -9.24
CA VAL A 91 14.17 2.50 -8.50
C VAL A 91 13.43 3.76 -8.03
N GLN A 92 12.09 3.70 -8.04
CA GLN A 92 11.26 4.79 -7.53
C GLN A 92 11.15 4.72 -6.00
N GLY A 93 11.62 5.76 -5.31
CA GLY A 93 11.39 5.97 -3.88
C GLY A 93 10.11 6.78 -3.65
N ARG A 94 9.21 6.27 -2.83
CA ARG A 94 8.00 6.97 -2.34
C ARG A 94 7.87 6.72 -0.84
N PHE A 95 8.09 7.77 -0.06
CA PHE A 95 8.22 7.70 1.40
C PHE A 95 7.03 8.30 2.14
N MET A 96 6.55 9.45 1.67
CA MET A 96 5.36 10.11 2.21
C MET A 96 4.57 10.76 1.08
N ASP A 97 3.25 10.81 1.22
CA ASP A 97 2.42 11.60 0.31
C ASP A 97 2.67 13.10 0.51
N ASN A 98 2.56 13.86 -0.57
CA ASN A 98 2.67 15.31 -0.49
C ASN A 98 1.36 15.87 0.08
N PRO A 99 1.36 16.48 1.29
CA PRO A 99 0.14 17.00 1.89
C PRO A 99 -0.46 18.19 1.11
N PHE A 100 0.29 18.75 0.16
CA PHE A 100 -0.12 19.89 -0.68
C PHE A 100 -0.37 19.53 -2.14
N SER A 101 -0.28 18.25 -2.53
CA SER A 101 -0.71 17.85 -3.88
C SER A 101 -2.23 17.81 -3.92
N PHE A 102 -2.83 18.92 -4.33
CA PHE A 102 -4.24 18.92 -4.72
C PHE A 102 -4.40 18.04 -5.96
N SER A 103 -4.87 16.81 -5.79
CA SER A 103 -5.38 16.00 -6.88
C SER A 103 -6.78 16.52 -7.23
N PRO A 104 -7.00 17.13 -8.41
CA PRO A 104 -8.34 17.54 -8.84
C PRO A 104 -9.31 16.34 -8.92
N GLU A 105 -8.75 15.14 -9.09
CA GLU A 105 -9.46 13.86 -9.11
C GLU A 105 -9.88 13.33 -7.73
N GLU A 106 -9.37 13.86 -6.61
CA GLU A 106 -9.80 13.37 -5.29
C GLU A 106 -11.23 13.87 -4.99
N PRO A 107 -12.23 12.97 -4.88
CA PRO A 107 -13.57 13.39 -4.58
C PRO A 107 -13.58 14.01 -3.19
N ILE A 108 -14.03 15.26 -3.10
CA ILE A 108 -14.26 15.97 -1.84
C ILE A 108 -15.06 15.03 -0.91
N PRO A 109 -14.53 14.63 0.26
CA PRO A 109 -15.24 13.73 1.14
C PRO A 109 -16.50 14.45 1.64
N GLY A 110 -17.65 14.04 1.12
CA GLY A 110 -18.96 14.52 1.57
C GLY A 110 -19.83 15.26 0.56
N ARG A 111 -19.44 15.42 -0.71
CA ARG A 111 -20.33 16.03 -1.73
C ARG A 111 -20.80 15.01 -2.77
N CYS A 112 -21.93 14.37 -2.50
CA CYS A 112 -22.72 13.69 -3.55
C CYS A 112 -23.17 14.75 -4.56
N GLN A 113 -22.45 14.89 -5.68
CA GLN A 113 -22.91 15.74 -6.77
C GLN A 113 -24.01 15.00 -7.52
N MET A 114 -25.21 15.58 -7.48
CA MET A 114 -26.46 15.06 -8.07
C MET A 114 -26.46 15.11 -9.62
N GLY A 115 -25.31 14.96 -10.30
CA GLY A 115 -25.18 15.43 -11.69
C GLY A 115 -24.25 14.69 -12.65
N ALA A 116 -23.66 13.54 -12.29
CA ALA A 116 -22.84 12.78 -13.24
C ALA A 116 -23.25 11.29 -13.30
N ALA A 117 -23.42 10.79 -14.51
CA ALA A 117 -23.98 9.50 -14.88
C ALA A 117 -23.09 8.27 -14.58
N TRP A 118 -22.33 8.29 -13.48
CA TRP A 118 -21.56 7.14 -13.01
C TRP A 118 -22.12 6.65 -11.69
N PRO A 119 -22.51 5.37 -11.60
CA PRO A 119 -23.32 4.93 -10.48
C PRO A 119 -22.42 4.75 -9.24
N CYS A 120 -22.61 5.63 -8.25
CA CYS A 120 -21.88 5.60 -6.99
C CYS A 120 -22.00 4.20 -6.33
N PRO A 121 -20.90 3.59 -5.85
CA PRO A 121 -20.93 2.30 -5.16
C PRO A 121 -21.87 2.30 -3.94
N CYS A 122 -21.93 3.43 -3.23
CA CYS A 122 -22.81 3.65 -2.08
C CYS A 122 -24.30 3.67 -2.48
N CYS A 123 -24.63 4.22 -3.65
CA CYS A 123 -26.00 4.28 -4.16
C CYS A 123 -26.46 2.91 -4.71
N HIS A 124 -25.56 2.12 -5.31
CA HIS A 124 -25.88 0.76 -5.74
C HIS A 124 -26.29 -0.12 -4.59
N GLN A 125 -25.56 -0.06 -3.47
CA GLN A 125 -25.87 -0.91 -2.32
C GLN A 125 -27.24 -0.59 -1.72
N VAL A 126 -27.60 0.70 -1.67
CA VAL A 126 -28.95 1.15 -1.25
C VAL A 126 -30.01 0.69 -2.26
N SER A 127 -29.75 0.82 -3.57
CA SER A 127 -30.70 0.39 -4.61
C SER A 127 -30.96 -1.12 -4.60
N VAL A 128 -29.92 -1.93 -4.37
CA VAL A 128 -30.04 -3.39 -4.27
C VAL A 128 -30.82 -3.77 -3.01
N ALA A 129 -30.54 -3.13 -1.87
CA ALA A 129 -31.27 -3.38 -0.63
C ALA A 129 -32.77 -3.06 -0.75
N VAL A 130 -33.12 -1.94 -1.38
CA VAL A 130 -34.53 -1.56 -1.62
C VAL A 130 -35.22 -2.57 -2.54
N ALA A 131 -34.57 -2.99 -3.63
CA ALA A 131 -35.12 -3.98 -4.54
C ALA A 131 -35.37 -5.34 -3.86
N LEU A 132 -34.43 -5.80 -3.04
CA LEU A 132 -34.57 -7.03 -2.24
C LEU A 132 -35.70 -6.93 -1.22
N ALA A 133 -35.83 -5.79 -0.54
CA ALA A 133 -36.90 -5.56 0.42
C ALA A 133 -38.30 -5.60 -0.24
N VAL A 134 -38.45 -4.94 -1.39
CA VAL A 134 -39.72 -4.96 -2.14
C VAL A 134 -40.06 -6.37 -2.60
N PHE A 135 -39.09 -7.11 -3.14
CA PHE A 135 -39.30 -8.50 -3.57
C PHE A 135 -39.68 -9.43 -2.41
N ALA A 136 -39.02 -9.30 -1.26
CA ALA A 136 -39.35 -10.04 -0.05
C ALA A 136 -40.78 -9.72 0.43
N CYS A 137 -41.17 -8.45 0.46
CA CYS A 137 -42.53 -8.04 0.85
C CYS A 137 -43.60 -8.59 -0.12
N LEU A 138 -43.36 -8.56 -1.43
CA LEU A 138 -44.29 -9.10 -2.42
C LEU A 138 -44.43 -10.62 -2.30
N SER A 139 -43.32 -11.35 -2.18
CA SER A 139 -43.35 -12.81 -2.01
C SER A 139 -44.05 -13.23 -0.71
N LEU A 140 -43.80 -12.54 0.40
CA LEU A 140 -44.52 -12.79 1.66
C LEU A 140 -46.00 -12.48 1.55
N SER A 141 -46.38 -11.39 0.87
CA SER A 141 -47.79 -11.03 0.66
C SER A 141 -48.50 -12.08 -0.21
N VAL A 142 -47.87 -12.55 -1.28
CA VAL A 142 -48.41 -13.63 -2.11
C VAL A 142 -48.53 -14.92 -1.30
N MET A 143 -47.51 -15.30 -0.52
CA MET A 143 -47.58 -16.47 0.35
C MET A 143 -48.70 -16.35 1.38
N LEU A 144 -48.89 -15.19 2.01
CA LEU A 144 -50.00 -14.95 2.92
C LEU A 144 -51.35 -15.05 2.21
N ILE A 145 -51.49 -14.52 0.99
CA ILE A 145 -52.71 -14.65 0.19
C ILE A 145 -52.95 -16.13 -0.14
N LEU A 146 -51.93 -16.88 -0.56
CA LEU A 146 -52.05 -18.31 -0.84
C LEU A 146 -52.41 -19.09 0.41
N LEU A 147 -51.82 -18.79 1.57
CA LEU A 147 -52.18 -19.43 2.85
C LEU A 147 -53.61 -19.08 3.27
N ASN A 148 -54.06 -17.84 3.06
CA ASN A 148 -55.41 -17.42 3.42
C ASN A 148 -56.47 -17.96 2.43
N LYS A 149 -56.08 -18.20 1.16
CA LYS A 149 -56.94 -18.72 0.09
C LYS A 149 -56.93 -20.26 0.03
N CYS A 150 -55.82 -20.92 0.36
CA CYS A 150 -55.69 -22.38 0.43
C CYS A 150 -55.96 -22.95 1.83
N GLY A 151 -55.75 -22.19 2.91
CA GLY A 151 -56.13 -22.57 4.28
C GLY A 151 -57.65 -22.66 4.48
N ARG A 152 -58.42 -21.95 3.65
CA ARG A 152 -59.88 -22.12 3.53
C ARG A 152 -60.31 -23.35 2.71
N ARG A 153 -59.37 -24.11 2.13
CA ARG A 153 -59.59 -25.42 1.51
C ARG A 153 -58.79 -26.53 2.20
N SER A 154 -58.57 -26.44 3.51
CA SER A 154 -58.31 -27.63 4.32
C SER A 154 -59.59 -28.46 4.39
N LYS A 155 -59.82 -29.28 3.36
CA LYS A 155 -60.86 -30.29 3.35
C LYS A 155 -60.39 -31.39 4.30
N PHE A 156 -60.74 -31.26 5.58
CA PHE A 156 -60.70 -32.36 6.54
C PHE A 156 -61.44 -33.55 5.91
N GLY A 157 -60.68 -34.61 5.68
CA GLY A 157 -61.16 -35.93 5.30
C GLY A 157 -60.23 -36.96 5.92
N ILE A 158 -60.05 -36.88 7.25
CA ILE A 158 -59.46 -37.97 8.01
C ILE A 158 -60.59 -38.96 8.28
N ASN A 159 -60.66 -40.02 7.45
CA ASN A 159 -61.58 -41.12 7.71
C ASN A 159 -61.07 -41.89 8.92
N ARG A 160 -62.00 -42.14 9.83
CA ARG A 160 -61.90 -43.05 10.97
C ARG A 160 -61.78 -44.50 10.49
#